data_AF-A0A355HB14-F1
#
_entry.id   AF-A0A355HB14-F1
#
_cell.length_a   1.000
_cell.length_b   1.000
_cell.length_c   1.000
_cell.angle_alpha   90.00
_cell.angle_beta   90.00
_cell.angle_gamma   90.00
#
_symmetry.space_group_name_H-M   'P 1'
#
loop_
_entity.id
_entity.type
_entity.pdbx_description
1 polymer ?
#
loop_
_entity_poly.entity_id
_entity_poly.type
_entity_poly.pdbx_seq_one_letter_code
_entity_poly.pdbx_strand_id
1 'polypeptide(L)'
;MIRKSTKLVSSKNRTVLAELNPNAITGLGSKLNTREIIDRFMAIERRRIKPVEARKDQKVKELEAWEAVKSELNKLQGVTEALDKFEIWEARKVETSDPDVVEPKARKDSVPGRHTIIVESVALSHQITSQGFESDS
;
A
#
# COMPACT_ATOMS: atom_id res chain seq x y z
N MET A 1 2.19 33.56 -61.60
CA MET A 1 1.16 34.28 -62.38
C MET A 1 0.86 33.43 -63.63
N ILE A 2 -0.35 32.84 -63.75
CA ILE A 2 -1.16 32.77 -64.99
C ILE A 2 -0.56 31.90 -66.16
N ARG A 3 -1.20 30.93 -66.86
CA ARG A 3 -2.59 30.66 -67.31
C ARG A 3 -2.64 29.24 -67.94
N LYS A 4 -3.80 28.58 -67.80
CA LYS A 4 -4.63 27.85 -68.81
C LYS A 4 -3.92 27.11 -69.97
N SER A 5 -4.08 25.79 -70.11
CA SER A 5 -5.26 25.01 -70.54
C SER A 5 -5.40 24.85 -72.06
N THR A 6 -5.69 23.59 -72.43
CA THR A 6 -6.46 23.09 -73.60
C THR A 6 -5.75 23.03 -74.97
N LYS A 7 -5.91 22.01 -75.84
CA LYS A 7 -7.07 21.13 -76.15
C LYS A 7 -6.69 19.91 -77.04
N LEU A 8 -7.39 18.79 -76.83
CA LEU A 8 -7.97 17.80 -77.79
C LEU A 8 -7.03 16.96 -78.68
N VAL A 9 -7.23 15.65 -78.91
CA VAL A 9 -8.41 14.97 -79.50
C VAL A 9 -8.41 13.49 -79.06
N SER A 10 -9.41 13.03 -78.30
CA SER A 10 -10.52 12.13 -78.72
C SER A 10 -10.15 10.82 -79.44
N SER A 11 -10.25 9.70 -78.72
CA SER A 11 -10.68 8.41 -79.28
C SER A 11 -11.63 7.75 -78.29
N LYS A 12 -12.93 7.97 -78.51
CA LYS A 12 -13.92 6.96 -78.89
C LYS A 12 -14.06 5.79 -77.90
N ASN A 13 -15.18 5.88 -77.19
CA ASN A 13 -16.19 4.83 -77.05
C ASN A 13 -16.08 3.80 -75.91
N ARG A 14 -17.14 3.89 -75.08
CA ARG A 14 -17.97 2.80 -74.54
C ARG A 14 -17.61 2.27 -73.14
N THR A 15 -18.27 2.86 -72.16
CA THR A 15 -19.29 2.19 -71.33
C THR A 15 -19.27 0.65 -71.39
N VAL A 16 -18.71 0.05 -70.35
CA VAL A 16 -19.19 -1.20 -69.73
C VAL A 16 -19.37 -0.87 -68.25
N LEU A 17 -20.50 -0.27 -67.89
CA LEU A 17 -21.57 -0.95 -67.15
C LEU A 17 -21.02 -1.96 -66.16
N ALA A 18 -21.10 -1.55 -64.89
CA ALA A 18 -21.21 -2.38 -63.70
C ALA A 18 -21.30 -3.88 -63.99
N GLU A 19 -20.24 -4.61 -63.64
CA GLU A 19 -20.40 -5.99 -63.18
C GLU A 19 -21.17 -5.94 -61.85
N LEU A 20 -22.48 -5.78 -61.96
CA LEU A 20 -23.43 -6.24 -60.96
C LEU A 20 -23.23 -7.75 -60.90
N ASN A 21 -22.49 -8.21 -59.91
CA ASN A 21 -22.41 -9.62 -59.58
C ASN A 21 -23.84 -10.16 -59.37
N PRO A 22 -24.37 -11.00 -60.28
CA PRO A 22 -25.74 -11.49 -60.20
C PRO A 22 -25.92 -12.58 -59.13
N ASN A 23 -24.89 -12.87 -58.33
CA ASN A 23 -24.97 -13.75 -57.18
C ASN A 23 -25.17 -12.99 -55.86
N ALA A 24 -25.81 -11.83 -55.92
CA ALA A 24 -26.61 -11.29 -54.81
C ALA A 24 -27.87 -12.16 -54.58
N ILE A 25 -27.71 -13.48 -54.51
CA ILE A 25 -28.66 -14.38 -53.86
C ILE A 25 -28.28 -14.32 -52.38
N THR A 26 -28.79 -13.29 -51.72
CA THR A 26 -28.86 -13.19 -50.26
C THR A 26 -29.50 -14.46 -49.72
N GLY A 27 -28.70 -15.40 -49.23
CA GLY A 27 -29.18 -16.50 -48.38
C GLY A 27 -28.74 -17.93 -48.69
N LEU A 28 -28.26 -18.26 -49.89
CA LEU A 28 -28.00 -19.68 -50.25
C LEU A 28 -26.52 -20.04 -50.51
N GLY A 29 -25.63 -19.04 -50.51
CA GLY A 29 -24.17 -19.23 -50.47
C GLY A 29 -23.57 -18.96 -49.08
N SER A 30 -24.41 -18.96 -48.04
CA SER A 30 -24.00 -18.61 -46.68
C SER A 30 -23.13 -19.72 -46.11
N LYS A 31 -21.82 -19.66 -46.39
CA LYS A 31 -20.80 -19.95 -45.39
C LYS A 31 -21.00 -18.94 -44.26
N LEU A 32 -22.11 -19.08 -43.54
CA LEU A 32 -22.45 -18.26 -42.39
C LEU A 32 -21.33 -18.52 -41.41
N ASN A 33 -20.34 -17.62 -41.39
CA ASN A 33 -19.19 -17.73 -40.52
C ASN A 33 -19.71 -17.41 -39.11
N THR A 34 -20.39 -18.40 -38.52
CA THR A 34 -20.98 -18.35 -37.19
C THR A 34 -19.95 -17.93 -36.18
N ARG A 35 -18.68 -18.30 -36.39
CA ARG A 35 -17.53 -17.84 -35.61
C ARG A 35 -17.36 -16.32 -35.64
N GLU A 36 -17.40 -15.71 -36.82
CA GLU A 36 -17.28 -14.25 -36.97
C GLU A 36 -18.46 -13.50 -36.33
N ILE A 37 -19.67 -14.05 -36.42
CA ILE A 37 -20.86 -13.48 -35.77
C ILE A 37 -20.74 -13.58 -34.24
N ILE A 38 -20.32 -14.75 -33.73
CA ILE A 38 -20.07 -14.97 -32.29
C ILE A 38 -18.99 -14.03 -31.79
N ASP A 39 -17.88 -13.87 -32.52
CA ASP A 39 -16.78 -12.98 -32.14
C ASP A 39 -17.23 -11.52 -32.08
N ARG A 40 -18.07 -11.08 -33.03
CA ARG A 40 -18.67 -9.73 -33.02
C ARG A 40 -19.61 -9.53 -31.83
N PHE A 41 -20.45 -10.53 -31.50
CA PHE A 41 -21.31 -10.49 -30.32
C PHE A 41 -20.49 -10.43 -29.02
N MET A 42 -19.47 -11.28 -28.89
CA MET A 42 -18.56 -11.28 -27.75
C MET A 42 -17.79 -9.95 -27.62
N ALA A 43 -17.38 -9.34 -28.74
CA ALA A 43 -16.71 -8.05 -28.73
C ALA A 43 -17.63 -6.91 -28.27
N ILE A 44 -18.91 -6.94 -28.67
CA ILE A 44 -19.93 -5.98 -28.21
C ILE A 44 -20.18 -6.16 -26.71
N GLU A 45 -20.30 -7.39 -26.24
CA GLU A 45 -20.53 -7.68 -24.83
C GLU A 45 -19.34 -7.25 -23.96
N ARG A 46 -18.11 -7.57 -24.39
CA ARG A 46 -16.88 -7.10 -23.72
C ARG A 46 -16.77 -5.58 -23.66
N ARG A 47 -17.26 -4.85 -24.68
CA ARG A 47 -17.28 -3.39 -24.67
C ARG A 47 -18.14 -2.83 -23.53
N ARG A 48 -19.19 -3.54 -23.12
CA ARG A 48 -20.06 -3.16 -21.99
C ARG A 48 -19.39 -3.37 -20.63
N ILE A 49 -18.42 -4.28 -20.54
CA ILE A 49 -17.70 -4.60 -19.30
C ILE A 49 -16.58 -3.58 -19.02
N LYS A 50 -15.85 -3.13 -20.05
CA LYS A 50 -14.76 -2.15 -19.92
C LYS A 50 -15.08 -0.90 -19.07
N PRO A 51 -16.24 -0.21 -19.21
CA PRO A 51 -16.55 0.95 -18.38
C PRO A 51 -16.79 0.57 -16.91
N VAL A 52 -17.24 -0.65 -16.62
CA VAL A 52 -17.42 -1.13 -15.25
C VAL A 52 -16.07 -1.43 -14.61
N GLU A 53 -15.16 -2.08 -15.34
CA GLU A 53 -13.78 -2.30 -14.91
C GLU A 53 -13.05 -0.98 -14.65
N ALA A 54 -13.17 0.00 -15.55
CA ALA A 54 -12.57 1.32 -15.37
C ALA A 54 -13.11 2.04 -14.12
N ARG A 55 -14.42 1.95 -13.85
CA ARG A 55 -15.02 2.50 -12.63
C ARG A 55 -14.54 1.78 -11.38
N LYS A 56 -14.38 0.46 -11.44
CA LYS A 56 -13.81 -0.34 -10.35
C LYS A 56 -12.38 0.12 -10.05
N ASP A 57 -11.53 0.23 -11.06
CA ASP A 57 -10.14 0.64 -10.88
C ASP A 57 -10.02 2.06 -10.32
N GLN A 58 -10.90 2.98 -10.76
CA GLN A 58 -10.96 4.32 -10.19
C GLN A 58 -11.35 4.29 -8.70
N LYS A 59 -12.34 3.46 -8.33
CA LYS A 59 -12.79 3.32 -6.94
C LYS A 59 -11.76 2.64 -6.05
N VAL A 60 -11.02 1.66 -6.56
CA VAL A 60 -9.91 1.03 -5.85
C VAL A 60 -8.80 2.05 -5.56
N LYS A 61 -8.41 2.86 -6.55
CA LYS A 61 -7.42 3.94 -6.34
C LYS A 61 -7.88 4.97 -5.30
N GLU A 62 -9.16 5.34 -5.34
CA GLU A 62 -9.75 6.24 -4.36
C GLU A 62 -9.69 5.64 -2.95
N LEU A 63 -10.04 4.36 -2.81
CA LEU A 63 -9.95 3.63 -1.54
C LEU A 63 -8.52 3.57 -1.01
N GLU A 64 -7.54 3.22 -1.85
CA GLU A 64 -6.12 3.17 -1.49
C GLU A 64 -5.62 4.54 -0.98
N ALA A 65 -6.03 5.63 -1.62
CA ALA A 65 -5.69 6.98 -1.17
C ALA A 65 -6.29 7.29 0.21
N TRP A 66 -7.56 6.91 0.46
CA TRP A 66 -8.20 7.08 1.77
C TRP A 66 -7.57 6.21 2.85
N GLU A 67 -7.16 4.98 2.51
CA GLU A 67 -6.44 4.09 3.44
C GLU A 67 -5.08 4.68 3.83
N ALA A 68 -4.36 5.28 2.88
CA ALA A 68 -3.11 5.98 3.18
C ALA A 68 -3.33 7.15 4.15
N VAL A 69 -4.35 7.99 3.90
CA VAL A 69 -4.71 9.10 4.81
C VAL A 69 -5.10 8.58 6.19
N LYS A 70 -5.93 7.53 6.26
CA LYS A 70 -6.32 6.90 7.53
C LYS A 70 -5.11 6.38 8.30
N SER A 71 -4.14 5.78 7.60
CA SER A 71 -2.90 5.31 8.21
C SER A 71 -2.10 6.45 8.84
N GLU A 72 -1.92 7.56 8.13
CA GLU A 72 -1.23 8.74 8.66
C GLU A 72 -1.98 9.38 9.84
N LEU A 73 -3.31 9.45 9.79
CA LEU A 73 -4.11 9.94 10.91
C LEU A 73 -4.00 9.02 12.14
N ASN A 74 -3.98 7.70 11.95
CA ASN A 74 -3.78 6.76 13.05
C ASN A 74 -2.38 6.91 13.68
N LYS A 75 -1.35 7.16 12.87
CA LYS A 75 0.00 7.46 13.39
C LYS A 75 0.00 8.74 14.22
N LEU A 76 -0.63 9.80 13.71
CA LEU A 76 -0.76 11.07 14.43
C LEU A 76 -1.53 10.91 15.74
N GLN A 77 -2.62 10.14 15.73
CA GLN A 77 -3.37 9.80 16.92
C GLN A 77 -2.48 9.09 17.94
N GLY A 78 -1.72 8.07 17.53
CA GLY A 78 -0.80 7.35 18.42
C GLY A 78 0.27 8.25 19.04
N VAL A 79 0.82 9.21 18.28
CA VAL A 79 1.78 10.20 18.81
C VAL A 79 1.10 11.14 19.82
N THR A 80 -0.12 11.58 19.53
CA THR A 80 -0.87 12.48 20.41
C THR A 80 -1.25 11.77 21.72
N GLU A 81 -1.70 10.52 21.65
CA GLU A 81 -1.98 9.67 22.82
C GLU A 81 -0.72 9.39 23.64
N ALA A 82 0.45 9.29 23.00
CA ALA A 82 1.70 9.18 23.73
C ALA A 82 2.00 10.48 24.50
N LEU A 83 1.83 11.64 23.87
CA LEU A 83 2.07 12.96 24.47
C LEU A 83 1.07 13.33 25.57
N ASP A 84 -0.17 12.84 25.47
CA ASP A 84 -1.22 13.06 26.47
C ASP A 84 -0.95 12.30 27.80
N LYS A 85 -0.02 11.35 27.81
CA LYS A 85 0.39 10.66 29.03
C LYS A 85 1.19 11.59 29.93
N PHE A 86 0.53 12.06 30.98
CA PHE A 86 1.10 12.88 32.05
C PHE A 86 2.42 12.31 32.64
N GLU A 87 2.57 10.99 32.67
CA GLU A 87 3.78 10.31 33.18
C GLU A 87 5.06 10.67 32.41
N ILE A 88 4.97 11.03 31.12
CA ILE A 88 6.14 11.46 30.33
C ILE A 88 6.68 12.80 30.85
N TRP A 89 5.79 13.67 31.30
CA TRP A 89 6.13 15.02 31.75
C TRP A 89 6.61 15.05 33.20
N GLU A 90 6.23 14.07 34.02
CA GLU A 90 6.72 13.89 35.39
C GLU A 90 7.93 12.94 35.51
N ALA A 91 8.49 12.49 34.38
CA ALA A 91 9.66 11.63 34.38
C ALA A 91 10.81 12.27 35.20
N ARG A 92 11.35 11.50 36.15
CA ARG A 92 12.43 11.96 37.03
C ARG A 92 13.78 11.47 36.51
N LYS A 93 14.70 12.41 36.28
CA LYS A 93 16.11 12.09 36.01
C LYS A 93 16.86 11.94 37.32
N VAL A 94 17.71 10.93 37.42
CA VAL A 94 18.61 10.73 38.56
C VAL A 94 20.04 10.85 38.09
N GLU A 95 20.85 11.56 38.86
CA GLU A 95 22.29 11.67 38.66
C GLU A 95 22.97 11.17 39.95
N THR A 96 23.95 10.29 39.80
CA THR A 96 24.75 9.74 40.91
C THR A 96 26.19 10.21 40.78
N SER A 97 26.83 10.52 41.92
CA SER A 97 28.25 10.87 41.95
C SER A 97 29.14 9.64 41.79
N ASP A 98 28.65 8.46 42.16
CA ASP A 98 29.39 7.20 42.08
C ASP A 98 28.44 6.04 41.71
N PRO A 99 28.40 5.64 40.43
CA PRO A 99 27.52 4.57 39.96
C PRO A 99 28.00 3.16 40.36
N ASP A 100 29.27 2.99 40.72
CA ASP A 100 29.82 1.67 41.10
C ASP A 100 29.40 1.29 42.53
N VAL A 101 29.05 2.28 43.36
CA VAL A 101 28.59 2.08 44.74
C VAL A 101 27.06 1.96 44.83
N VAL A 102 26.31 2.84 44.14
CA VAL A 102 24.84 2.82 44.12
C VAL A 102 24.32 3.28 42.76
N GLU A 103 23.36 2.54 42.19
CA GLU A 103 22.60 2.92 41.00
C GLU A 103 21.14 3.24 41.38
N PRO A 104 20.82 4.51 41.69
CA PRO A 104 19.47 4.89 42.09
C PRO A 104 18.55 5.04 40.88
N LYS A 105 17.31 4.52 40.99
CA LYS A 105 16.23 4.71 40.02
C LYS A 105 15.09 5.49 40.67
N ALA A 106 14.70 6.62 40.09
CA ALA A 106 13.56 7.39 40.57
C ALA A 106 12.27 6.92 39.89
N ARG A 107 11.20 6.92 40.67
CA ARG A 107 9.83 6.72 40.20
C ARG A 107 9.14 8.09 40.03
N LYS A 108 7.98 8.11 39.37
CA LYS A 108 7.18 9.33 39.16
C LYS A 108 6.83 10.07 40.46
N ASP A 109 6.59 9.31 41.53
CA ASP A 109 6.26 9.80 42.88
C ASP A 109 7.49 10.20 43.72
N SER A 110 8.71 10.08 43.17
CA SER A 110 9.93 10.44 43.88
C SER A 110 10.02 11.96 44.06
N VAL A 111 10.29 12.40 45.28
CA VAL A 111 10.45 13.81 45.64
C VAL A 111 11.74 14.35 45.01
N PRO A 112 11.67 15.43 44.21
CA PRO A 112 12.87 16.07 43.68
C PRO A 112 13.71 16.68 44.80
N GLY A 113 15.00 16.38 44.78
CA GLY A 113 15.92 16.93 45.76
C GLY A 113 17.29 16.30 45.69
N ARG A 114 18.23 16.90 46.42
CA ARG A 114 19.54 16.30 46.65
C ARG A 114 19.44 15.39 47.87
N HIS A 115 19.79 14.12 47.68
CA HIS A 115 19.88 13.14 48.75
C HIS A 115 21.34 12.74 48.94
N THR A 116 21.82 12.78 50.18
CA THR A 116 23.15 12.31 50.55
C THR A 116 23.01 10.95 51.23
N ILE A 117 23.66 9.93 50.70
CA ILE A 117 23.60 8.55 51.20
C ILE A 117 25.04 8.10 51.49
N ILE A 118 25.23 7.37 52.59
CA ILE A 118 26.48 6.73 52.95
C ILE A 118 26.20 5.23 53.04
N VAL A 119 26.98 4.41 52.34
CA VAL A 119 26.85 2.95 52.36
C VAL A 119 27.88 2.37 53.31
N GLU A 120 27.44 1.86 54.46
CA GLU A 120 28.33 1.29 55.48
C GLU A 120 28.59 -0.21 55.24
N SER A 121 27.55 -0.97 54.87
CA SER A 121 27.66 -2.39 54.55
C SER A 121 26.57 -2.84 53.58
N VAL A 122 26.85 -3.89 52.81
CA VAL A 122 25.91 -4.50 51.87
C VAL A 122 25.18 -5.65 52.57
N ALA A 123 23.88 -5.78 52.32
CA ALA A 123 23.10 -6.91 52.83
C ALA A 123 23.60 -8.22 52.21
N LEU A 124 24.08 -9.14 53.06
CA LEU A 124 24.53 -10.48 52.65
C LEU A 124 23.47 -11.53 53.02
N SER A 125 23.31 -12.54 52.18
CA SER A 125 22.50 -13.71 52.52
C SER A 125 23.27 -14.66 53.43
N HIS A 126 22.61 -15.20 54.45
CA HIS A 126 23.22 -16.17 55.36
C HIS A 126 23.32 -17.54 54.67
N GLN A 127 24.52 -18.12 54.64
CA GLN A 127 24.77 -19.46 54.14
C GLN A 127 25.33 -20.33 55.26
N ILE A 128 24.62 -21.41 55.61
CA ILE A 128 25.11 -22.43 56.54
C ILE A 128 25.60 -23.60 55.71
N THR A 129 26.87 -23.94 55.86
CA THR A 129 27.46 -25.14 55.25
C THR A 129 27.76 -26.13 56.37
N SER A 130 27.28 -27.37 56.23
CA SER A 130 27.60 -28.45 57.19
C SER A 130 29.10 -28.73 57.12
N GLN A 131 29.77 -28.69 58.27
CA GLN A 131 31.09 -29.30 58.41
C GLN A 131 30.89 -30.80 58.15
N GLY A 132 31.49 -31.35 57.09
CA GLY A 132 31.36 -32.76 56.77
C GLY A 132 31.80 -33.62 57.97
N PHE A 133 31.07 -34.69 58.24
CA PHE A 133 31.47 -35.66 59.26
C PHE A 133 32.47 -36.64 58.62
N GLU A 134 33.65 -36.78 59.22
CA GLU A 134 34.55 -37.89 58.93
C GLU A 134 33.94 -39.15 59.59
N SER A 135 33.56 -40.14 58.79
CA SER A 135 33.08 -41.41 59.31
C SER A 135 34.29 -42.16 59.88
N ASP A 136 34.43 -42.11 61.20
CA ASP A 136 35.44 -42.88 61.94
C ASP A 136 35.23 -44.37 61.63
N SER A 137 36.30 -45.02 61.17
CA SER A 137 36.36 -46.38 60.62
C SER A 137 36.32 -47.49 61.68
#